data_AF-A0A3B3U036-F1
#
_entry.id   AF-A0A3B3U036-F1
#
_cell.length_a   1.000
_cell.length_b   1.000
_cell.length_c   1.000
_cell.angle_alpha   90.00
_cell.angle_beta   90.00
_cell.angle_gamma   90.00
#
_symmetry.space_group_name_H-M   'P 1'
#
loop_
_entity.id
_entity.type
_entity.pdbx_description
1 polymer ?
#
loop_
_entity_poly.entity_id
_entity_poly.type
_entity_poly.pdbx_seq_one_letter_code
_entity_poly.pdbx_strand_id
1 'polypeptide(L)'
;MIYITHLYLNGVPSRNVFQEQVLCLWGYYCTQPVIQVPKKINHNGTTKYCDEALPSPTKTEKNGFGLIFSHLQGLFLINNKISKIHPKAFRNMDHLRLLYLSYNLLTEIPANLPPNVIELRFHENNINRIQKEAFKGLRKLHVLELGANPLANSGIELGAFDGLSTLYIGIAEAKLTAVPKALPTSITELSLDYNKISKVEVEDFKRYKNLQRLGLGFNQIRSVENGSLASIPEIREIHLDHNRLKKVPAGLSSLRYLQVIFLHGNKINNVGYNDFCPKSPSEKKKPYSAISLFANPVKYWSIQPATFRCVASRRGIQLGNFRRK
;
A
#
# COMPACT_ATOMS: atom_id res chain seq x y z
N MET A 1 9.76 -21.56 14.75
CA MET A 1 8.43 -21.79 14.13
C MET A 1 7.49 -20.72 14.66
N ILE A 2 7.02 -19.82 13.80
CA ILE A 2 6.04 -18.79 14.16
C ILE A 2 4.67 -19.43 13.97
N TYR A 3 4.00 -19.80 15.06
CA TYR A 3 2.63 -20.27 15.02
C TYR A 3 1.70 -19.05 14.92
N ILE A 4 1.16 -18.83 13.72
CA ILE A 4 0.14 -17.83 13.44
C ILE A 4 -1.21 -18.49 13.70
N THR A 5 -1.94 -18.05 14.71
CA THR A 5 -3.31 -18.49 14.98
C THR A 5 -4.23 -17.33 14.63
N HIS A 6 -5.14 -17.56 13.69
CA HIS A 6 -6.09 -16.56 13.23
C HIS A 6 -7.23 -16.39 14.22
N LEU A 7 -7.68 -15.16 14.40
CA LEU A 7 -8.88 -14.83 15.13
C LEU A 7 -9.88 -14.30 14.10
N TYR A 8 -10.95 -15.05 13.88
CA TYR A 8 -12.03 -14.73 12.94
C TYR A 8 -13.30 -14.44 13.74
N LEU A 9 -13.78 -13.20 13.70
CA LEU A 9 -15.10 -12.87 14.20
C LEU A 9 -16.13 -13.33 13.17
N ASN A 10 -16.60 -14.58 13.27
CA ASN A 10 -17.70 -15.07 12.43
C ASN A 10 -19.02 -14.46 12.91
N GLY A 11 -19.77 -13.90 11.95
CA GLY A 11 -21.01 -13.16 12.16
C GLY A 11 -22.14 -13.97 12.81
N VAL A 12 -23.02 -13.25 13.49
CA VAL A 12 -24.35 -13.72 13.89
C VAL A 12 -25.38 -12.77 13.26
N PRO A 13 -26.45 -13.30 12.62
CA PRO A 13 -27.40 -12.47 11.89
C PRO A 13 -28.49 -11.90 12.80
N SER A 14 -29.03 -10.78 12.32
CA SER A 14 -30.42 -10.32 12.46
C SER A 14 -30.71 -9.06 13.32
N ARG A 15 -31.45 -8.17 12.64
CA ARG A 15 -32.31 -7.06 13.10
C ARG A 15 -31.67 -5.67 13.29
N ASN A 16 -31.80 -4.89 12.21
CA ASN A 16 -32.12 -3.45 12.14
C ASN A 16 -31.70 -2.58 13.33
N VAL A 17 -30.49 -2.00 13.27
CA VAL A 17 -30.23 -0.57 13.51
C VAL A 17 -28.94 -0.20 12.75
N PHE A 18 -28.94 0.90 12.00
CA PHE A 18 -27.70 1.56 11.56
C PHE A 18 -26.99 2.10 12.81
N GLN A 19 -26.11 1.32 13.42
CA GLN A 19 -25.41 1.72 14.64
C GLN A 19 -23.90 1.68 14.41
N GLU A 20 -23.28 2.87 14.48
CA GLU A 20 -21.83 3.07 14.51
C GLU A 20 -21.20 2.24 15.64
N GLN A 21 -20.14 1.47 15.34
CA GLN A 21 -19.42 0.72 16.37
C GLN A 21 -18.12 1.43 16.75
N VAL A 22 -17.98 1.74 18.05
CA VAL A 22 -16.76 2.31 18.64
C VAL A 22 -15.97 1.20 19.31
N LEU A 23 -14.70 1.02 18.92
CA LEU A 23 -13.82 0.06 19.60
C LEU A 23 -13.30 0.66 20.92
N CYS A 24 -13.72 0.06 22.04
CA CYS A 24 -13.31 0.38 23.41
C CYS A 24 -12.74 -0.89 24.08
N LEU A 25 -11.41 -0.99 24.26
CA LEU A 25 -10.77 -2.18 24.85
C LEU A 25 -10.58 -2.11 26.38
N TRP A 26 -10.87 -0.98 27.01
CA TRP A 26 -10.54 -0.71 28.42
C TRP A 26 -11.74 -0.39 29.31
N GLY A 27 -12.95 -0.74 28.87
CA GLY A 27 -14.16 -0.59 29.66
C GLY A 27 -14.47 0.86 30.11
N TYR A 28 -13.87 1.86 29.47
CA TYR A 28 -14.31 3.24 29.59
C TYR A 28 -15.61 3.41 28.82
N TYR A 29 -16.60 4.02 29.46
CA TYR A 29 -17.96 4.29 28.99
C TYR A 29 -18.07 4.58 27.49
N CYS A 30 -18.25 3.52 26.70
CA CYS A 30 -18.73 3.61 25.32
C CYS A 30 -20.27 3.57 25.42
N THR A 31 -20.96 4.71 25.24
CA THR A 31 -22.44 4.83 25.32
C THR A 31 -23.16 4.36 24.05
N GLN A 32 -22.44 3.70 23.14
CA GLN A 32 -22.88 3.27 21.81
C GLN A 32 -22.49 1.78 21.65
N PRO A 33 -23.24 0.99 20.86
CA PRO A 33 -23.22 -0.47 20.94
C PRO A 33 -21.82 -1.02 20.65
N VAL A 34 -21.33 -1.75 21.65
CA VAL A 34 -20.00 -2.36 21.71
C VAL A 34 -19.97 -3.57 20.80
N ILE A 35 -18.88 -3.76 20.05
CA ILE A 35 -18.59 -5.04 19.39
C ILE A 35 -18.39 -6.08 20.49
N GLN A 36 -19.39 -6.95 20.66
CA GLN A 36 -19.23 -8.20 21.40
C GLN A 36 -18.42 -9.15 20.51
N VAL A 37 -17.19 -9.41 20.93
CA VAL A 37 -16.30 -10.42 20.37
C VAL A 37 -16.87 -11.82 20.73
N PRO A 38 -17.11 -12.75 19.78
CA PRO A 38 -17.75 -14.05 20.04
C PRO A 38 -16.92 -15.00 20.89
N LYS A 39 -17.56 -15.68 21.83
CA LYS A 39 -16.98 -16.63 22.80
C LYS A 39 -16.23 -17.80 22.15
N LYS A 40 -14.89 -17.89 22.30
CA LYS A 40 -14.13 -19.12 22.69
C LYS A 40 -12.60 -18.90 22.70
N ILE A 41 -11.96 -19.09 23.86
CA ILE A 41 -10.50 -19.28 23.97
C ILE A 41 -10.13 -20.73 23.64
N ASN A 42 -9.24 -20.92 22.67
CA ASN A 42 -8.55 -22.20 22.47
C ASN A 42 -7.21 -22.16 23.23
N HIS A 43 -7.16 -22.81 24.39
CA HIS A 43 -5.96 -22.94 25.21
C HIS A 43 -5.05 -24.02 24.62
N ASN A 44 -4.11 -23.66 23.75
CA ASN A 44 -2.90 -24.46 23.53
C ASN A 44 -1.76 -23.61 22.93
N GLY A 45 -0.75 -23.31 23.76
CA GLY A 45 0.62 -23.00 23.32
C GLY A 45 0.94 -21.55 22.92
N THR A 46 1.62 -20.83 23.83
CA THR A 46 2.55 -19.68 23.62
C THR A 46 2.16 -18.44 22.81
N THR A 47 0.93 -18.29 22.30
CA THR A 47 0.45 -16.99 21.79
C THR A 47 -1.01 -16.79 22.16
N LYS A 48 -1.29 -15.74 22.95
CA LYS A 48 -2.65 -15.41 23.40
C LYS A 48 -3.27 -14.45 22.39
N TYR A 49 -4.29 -14.92 21.69
CA TYR A 49 -5.12 -14.12 20.79
C TYR A 49 -6.42 -13.77 21.54
N CYS A 50 -6.89 -12.53 21.44
CA CYS A 50 -8.08 -12.08 22.18
C CYS A 50 -9.35 -12.25 21.33
N ASP A 51 -10.17 -13.27 21.65
CA ASP A 51 -11.52 -13.54 21.11
C ASP A 51 -12.59 -13.46 22.20
N GLU A 52 -12.43 -12.61 23.22
CA GLU A 52 -13.44 -12.51 24.29
C GLU A 52 -13.86 -11.08 24.59
N ALA A 53 -15.18 -10.91 24.73
CA ALA A 53 -15.81 -9.75 25.35
C ALA A 53 -15.43 -9.70 26.84
N LEU A 54 -14.73 -8.65 27.25
CA LEU A 54 -14.40 -8.40 28.64
C LEU A 54 -15.62 -7.78 29.36
N PRO A 55 -15.95 -8.21 30.59
CA PRO A 55 -17.03 -7.60 31.36
C PRO A 55 -16.76 -6.12 31.62
N SER A 56 -17.83 -5.33 31.68
CA SER A 56 -17.80 -3.91 32.08
C SER A 56 -17.02 -3.76 33.39
N PRO A 57 -15.99 -2.89 33.47
CA PRO A 57 -15.13 -2.85 34.65
C PRO A 57 -15.90 -2.30 35.84
N THR A 58 -16.03 -3.11 36.89
CA THR A 58 -16.18 -2.57 38.24
C THR A 58 -14.90 -1.80 38.59
N LYS A 59 -15.04 -0.75 39.41
CA LYS A 59 -14.00 0.26 39.73
C LYS A 59 -12.64 -0.31 40.20
N THR A 60 -12.58 -1.60 40.54
CA THR A 60 -11.44 -2.30 41.15
C THR A 60 -10.57 -3.13 40.19
N GLU A 61 -10.95 -3.36 38.93
CA GLU A 61 -10.21 -4.25 38.01
C GLU A 61 -9.34 -3.55 36.94
N LYS A 62 -9.09 -2.25 37.07
CA LYS A 62 -8.30 -1.47 36.08
C LYS A 62 -6.86 -2.00 35.85
N ASN A 63 -6.30 -2.72 36.81
CA ASN A 63 -4.92 -3.22 36.74
C ASN A 63 -4.79 -4.59 36.05
N GLY A 64 -5.87 -5.39 36.01
CA GLY A 64 -5.85 -6.76 35.44
C GLY A 64 -5.91 -6.78 33.90
N PHE A 65 -6.77 -5.93 33.31
CA PHE A 65 -6.88 -5.78 31.85
C PHE A 65 -5.57 -5.29 31.20
N GLY A 66 -4.78 -4.54 31.99
CA GLY A 66 -3.38 -4.15 31.75
C GLY A 66 -2.53 -5.27 31.15
N LEU A 67 -2.62 -6.43 31.80
CA LEU A 67 -1.68 -7.53 31.68
C LEU A 67 -2.07 -8.55 30.61
N ILE A 68 -3.33 -8.57 30.20
CA ILE A 68 -3.84 -9.52 29.18
C ILE A 68 -3.34 -9.11 27.80
N PHE A 69 -3.42 -7.80 27.50
CA PHE A 69 -3.03 -7.26 26.19
C PHE A 69 -1.53 -6.96 26.07
N SER A 70 -0.80 -6.93 27.19
CA SER A 70 0.62 -6.60 27.19
C SER A 70 1.47 -7.61 26.42
N HIS A 71 0.98 -8.83 26.18
CA HIS A 71 1.70 -9.86 25.41
C HIS A 71 1.11 -10.11 24.01
N LEU A 72 0.06 -9.39 23.62
CA LEU A 72 -0.61 -9.59 22.35
C LEU A 72 0.32 -9.16 21.20
N GLN A 73 0.57 -10.06 20.25
CA GLN A 73 1.44 -9.79 19.09
C GLN A 73 0.67 -9.50 17.80
N GLY A 74 -0.56 -9.98 17.69
CA GLY A 74 -1.41 -9.76 16.52
C GLY A 74 -2.85 -9.47 16.96
N LEU A 75 -3.44 -8.43 16.38
CA LEU A 75 -4.84 -8.06 16.57
C LEU A 75 -5.51 -7.95 15.20
N PHE A 76 -6.47 -8.84 14.95
CA PHE A 76 -7.18 -8.95 13.69
C PHE A 76 -8.64 -8.58 13.92
N LEU A 77 -9.05 -7.43 13.38
CA LEU A 77 -10.40 -6.88 13.49
C LEU A 77 -11.01 -6.68 12.11
N ILE A 78 -10.64 -7.55 11.17
CA ILE A 78 -11.07 -7.49 9.77
C ILE A 78 -12.57 -7.77 9.67
N ASN A 79 -13.26 -7.11 8.74
CA ASN A 79 -14.66 -7.36 8.40
C ASN A 79 -15.60 -7.10 9.59
N ASN A 80 -15.46 -5.92 10.21
CA ASN A 80 -16.35 -5.43 11.26
C ASN A 80 -17.02 -4.12 10.81
N LYS A 81 -17.77 -3.48 11.71
CA LYS A 81 -18.39 -2.17 11.43
C LYS A 81 -17.76 -1.06 12.26
N ILE A 82 -16.45 -1.19 12.57
CA ILE A 82 -15.73 -0.21 13.39
C ILE A 82 -15.66 1.11 12.63
N SER A 83 -16.32 2.14 13.14
CA SER A 83 -16.29 3.49 12.58
C SER A 83 -15.33 4.41 13.33
N LYS A 84 -15.10 4.15 14.62
CA LYS A 84 -14.21 4.93 15.49
C LYS A 84 -13.44 4.03 16.45
N ILE A 85 -12.23 4.45 16.80
CA ILE A 85 -11.41 3.79 17.81
C ILE A 85 -11.05 4.82 18.87
N HIS A 86 -11.33 4.49 20.14
CA HIS A 86 -11.01 5.40 21.23
C HIS A 86 -9.47 5.62 21.32
N PRO A 87 -8.95 6.84 21.57
CA PRO A 87 -7.51 7.12 21.56
C PRO A 87 -6.67 6.31 22.57
N LYS A 88 -7.31 5.72 23.58
CA LYS A 88 -6.67 4.85 24.58
C LYS A 88 -6.87 3.36 24.32
N ALA A 89 -7.52 2.97 23.22
CA ALA A 89 -7.84 1.56 22.93
C ALA A 89 -6.57 0.71 22.87
N PHE A 90 -5.50 1.23 22.27
CA PHE A 90 -4.23 0.53 22.09
C PHE A 90 -3.21 0.74 23.21
N ARG A 91 -3.63 1.33 24.34
CA ARG A 91 -2.73 1.58 25.48
C ARG A 91 -2.13 0.25 25.98
N ASN A 92 -0.84 0.25 26.31
CA ASN A 92 -0.09 -0.90 26.84
C ASN A 92 -0.01 -2.12 25.90
N MET A 93 -0.31 -1.97 24.60
CA MET A 93 -0.13 -3.03 23.59
C MET A 93 1.29 -3.02 23.02
N ASP A 94 2.29 -2.93 23.89
CA ASP A 94 3.67 -2.65 23.48
C ASP A 94 4.33 -3.81 22.71
N HIS A 95 3.78 -5.02 22.79
CA HIS A 95 4.28 -6.17 22.03
C HIS A 95 3.51 -6.41 20.71
N LEU A 96 2.54 -5.56 20.37
CA LEU A 96 1.75 -5.73 19.16
C LEU A 96 2.60 -5.46 17.92
N ARG A 97 2.61 -6.43 17.01
CA ARG A 97 3.35 -6.43 15.75
C ARG A 97 2.41 -6.31 14.55
N LEU A 98 1.28 -7.01 14.57
CA LEU A 98 0.33 -7.04 13.47
C LEU A 98 -0.99 -6.40 13.92
N LEU A 99 -1.48 -5.40 13.19
CA LEU A 99 -2.79 -4.81 13.45
C LEU A 99 -3.55 -4.65 12.14
N TYR A 100 -4.57 -5.49 11.96
CA TYR A 100 -5.40 -5.50 10.75
C TYR A 100 -6.80 -4.98 11.08
N LEU A 101 -7.15 -3.86 10.47
CA LEU A 101 -8.42 -3.14 10.59
C LEU A 101 -9.11 -3.01 9.22
N SER A 102 -8.74 -3.85 8.25
CA SER A 102 -9.35 -3.86 6.92
C SER A 102 -10.84 -4.19 6.95
N TYR A 103 -11.59 -3.82 5.91
CA TYR A 103 -13.04 -4.09 5.78
C TYR A 103 -13.80 -3.55 7.00
N ASN A 104 -13.69 -2.25 7.25
CA ASN A 104 -14.35 -1.54 8.36
C ASN A 104 -14.91 -0.18 7.87
N LEU A 105 -15.35 0.67 8.80
CA LEU A 105 -16.00 1.95 8.50
C LEU A 105 -15.17 3.16 8.98
N LEU A 106 -13.87 2.99 9.22
CA LEU A 106 -13.01 4.06 9.73
C LEU A 106 -12.95 5.22 8.74
N THR A 107 -13.03 6.45 9.23
CA THR A 107 -12.96 7.67 8.39
C THR A 107 -11.61 8.38 8.46
N GLU A 108 -10.78 8.02 9.44
CA GLU A 108 -9.45 8.58 9.70
C GLU A 108 -8.54 7.52 10.32
N ILE A 109 -7.23 7.81 10.41
CA ILE A 109 -6.29 6.92 11.08
C ILE A 109 -6.51 7.00 12.60
N PRO A 110 -6.59 5.87 13.33
CA PRO A 110 -6.71 5.90 14.79
C PRO A 110 -5.51 6.56 15.47
N ALA A 111 -5.75 7.34 16.52
CA ALA A 111 -4.68 7.92 17.33
C ALA A 111 -3.97 6.85 18.18
N ASN A 112 -2.70 7.13 18.53
CA ASN A 112 -1.88 6.31 19.44
C ASN A 112 -1.76 4.84 19.03
N LEU A 113 -1.46 4.60 17.74
CA LEU A 113 -1.14 3.26 17.25
C LEU A 113 0.05 2.66 18.03
N PRO A 114 0.06 1.34 18.29
CA PRO A 114 1.15 0.72 19.06
C PRO A 114 2.50 0.91 18.36
N PRO A 115 3.57 1.34 19.07
CA PRO A 115 4.82 1.76 18.44
C PRO A 115 5.64 0.61 17.81
N ASN A 116 5.38 -0.64 18.20
CA ASN A 116 6.14 -1.82 17.77
C ASN A 116 5.48 -2.61 16.62
N VAL A 117 4.40 -2.07 16.04
CA VAL A 117 3.77 -2.67 14.85
C VAL A 117 4.74 -2.71 13.68
N ILE A 118 4.78 -3.86 13.01
CA ILE A 118 5.55 -4.12 11.80
C ILE A 118 4.64 -4.09 10.56
N GLU A 119 3.34 -4.33 10.74
CA GLU A 119 2.38 -4.34 9.66
C GLU A 119 1.03 -3.77 10.11
N LEU A 120 0.57 -2.78 9.35
CA LEU A 120 -0.70 -2.11 9.55
C LEU A 120 -1.54 -2.22 8.27
N ARG A 121 -2.76 -2.72 8.41
CA ARG A 121 -3.70 -2.83 7.29
C ARG A 121 -5.00 -2.10 7.61
N PHE A 122 -5.35 -1.15 6.75
CA PHE A 122 -6.59 -0.38 6.76
C PHE A 122 -7.35 -0.50 5.42
N HIS A 123 -7.01 -1.51 4.61
CA HIS A 123 -7.63 -1.74 3.30
C HIS A 123 -9.16 -1.78 3.39
N GLU A 124 -9.85 -1.18 2.43
CA GLU A 124 -11.32 -1.16 2.39
C GLU A 124 -11.95 -0.56 3.67
N ASN A 125 -11.75 0.75 3.84
CA ASN A 125 -12.37 1.57 4.87
C ASN A 125 -12.93 2.85 4.22
N ASN A 126 -13.44 3.79 5.03
CA ASN A 126 -13.92 5.09 4.59
C ASN A 126 -12.91 6.23 4.83
N ILE A 127 -11.62 5.91 4.93
CA ILE A 127 -10.58 6.88 5.28
C ILE A 127 -10.46 7.91 4.16
N ASN A 128 -10.85 9.14 4.47
CA ASN A 128 -10.79 10.27 3.54
C ASN A 128 -9.75 11.31 3.97
N ARG A 129 -9.18 11.16 5.17
CA ARG A 129 -8.20 12.06 5.77
C ARG A 129 -7.12 11.28 6.52
N ILE A 130 -5.86 11.68 6.35
CA ILE A 130 -4.73 11.27 7.15
C ILE A 130 -4.19 12.52 7.83
N GLN A 131 -4.43 12.61 9.13
CA GLN A 131 -4.03 13.74 9.96
C GLN A 131 -2.52 13.83 10.16
N LYS A 132 -2.02 15.03 10.44
CA LYS A 132 -0.62 15.27 10.81
C LYS A 132 -0.20 14.34 11.95
N GLU A 133 1.01 13.78 11.85
CA GLU A 133 1.58 12.85 12.84
C GLU A 133 0.76 11.57 13.08
N ALA A 134 -0.15 11.18 12.17
CA ALA A 134 -0.99 9.97 12.31
C ALA A 134 -0.19 8.69 12.59
N PHE A 135 1.04 8.61 12.08
CA PHE A 135 1.93 7.45 12.22
C PHE A 135 3.18 7.74 13.05
N LYS A 136 3.14 8.78 13.89
CA LYS A 136 4.29 9.20 14.68
C LYS A 136 4.78 8.09 15.60
N GLY A 137 6.09 7.84 15.56
CA GLY A 137 6.76 6.86 16.42
C GLY A 137 6.75 5.43 15.87
N LEU A 138 6.08 5.15 14.75
CA LEU A 138 6.06 3.84 14.10
C LEU A 138 7.36 3.58 13.33
N ARG A 139 8.46 3.38 14.07
CA ARG A 139 9.81 3.22 13.50
C ARG A 139 10.14 1.80 13.06
N LYS A 140 9.33 0.81 13.49
CA LYS A 140 9.49 -0.61 13.16
C LYS A 140 8.53 -1.09 12.07
N LEU A 141 7.72 -0.18 11.51
CA LEU A 141 6.76 -0.55 10.48
C LEU A 141 7.52 -0.98 9.22
N HIS A 142 7.04 -2.03 8.58
CA HIS A 142 7.54 -2.47 7.28
C HIS A 142 6.46 -2.33 6.20
N VAL A 143 5.19 -2.56 6.56
CA VAL A 143 4.07 -2.59 5.62
C VAL A 143 2.93 -1.71 6.13
N LEU A 144 2.52 -0.75 5.30
CA LEU A 144 1.33 0.06 5.49
C LEU A 144 0.39 -0.10 4.29
N GLU A 145 -0.77 -0.69 4.50
CA GLU A 145 -1.79 -0.87 3.47
C GLU A 145 -3.01 0.03 3.74
N LEU A 146 -3.28 0.95 2.82
CA LEU A 146 -4.35 1.96 2.88
C LEU A 146 -5.29 1.88 1.66
N GLY A 147 -5.18 0.84 0.85
CA GLY A 147 -5.95 0.73 -0.39
C GLY A 147 -7.46 0.67 -0.18
N ALA A 148 -8.22 0.87 -1.27
CA ALA A 148 -9.68 0.89 -1.27
C ALA A 148 -10.28 1.85 -0.22
N ASN A 149 -9.65 3.02 -0.05
CA ASN A 149 -10.15 4.10 0.78
C ASN A 149 -10.47 5.33 -0.09
N PRO A 150 -11.51 6.12 0.21
CA PRO A 150 -11.88 7.31 -0.56
C PRO A 150 -10.91 8.51 -0.38
N LEU A 151 -9.62 8.24 -0.16
CA LEU A 151 -8.55 9.20 0.10
C LEU A 151 -8.16 9.97 -1.17
N ALA A 152 -8.23 11.29 -1.11
CA ALA A 152 -7.73 12.19 -2.14
C ALA A 152 -6.44 12.88 -1.68
N ASN A 153 -5.67 13.49 -2.61
CA ASN A 153 -4.44 14.21 -2.25
C ASN A 153 -4.68 15.30 -1.19
N SER A 154 -5.81 16.00 -1.22
CA SER A 154 -6.19 17.02 -0.23
C SER A 154 -6.51 16.46 1.16
N GLY A 155 -6.78 15.15 1.26
CA GLY A 155 -7.00 14.47 2.52
C GLY A 155 -5.70 14.08 3.24
N ILE A 156 -4.55 14.17 2.56
CA ILE A 156 -3.24 13.88 3.17
C ILE A 156 -2.68 15.19 3.71
N GLU A 157 -2.69 15.35 5.03
CA GLU A 157 -2.16 16.56 5.66
C GLU A 157 -0.63 16.68 5.52
N LEU A 158 -0.16 17.93 5.60
CA LEU A 158 1.28 18.18 5.73
C LEU A 158 1.79 17.56 7.04
N GLY A 159 2.79 16.71 6.92
CA GLY A 159 3.35 15.97 8.05
C GLY A 159 2.53 14.75 8.48
N ALA A 160 1.58 14.29 7.67
CA ALA A 160 0.80 13.07 7.94
C ALA A 160 1.68 11.83 8.22
N PHE A 161 2.80 11.71 7.50
CA PHE A 161 3.74 10.60 7.62
C PHE A 161 5.02 10.96 8.39
N ASP A 162 5.02 12.07 9.13
CA ASP A 162 6.20 12.49 9.90
C ASP A 162 6.51 11.49 11.03
N GLY A 163 7.79 11.13 11.14
CA GLY A 163 8.25 10.15 12.13
C GLY A 163 7.93 8.69 11.80
N LEU A 164 7.33 8.41 10.64
CA LEU A 164 7.13 7.06 10.11
C LEU A 164 8.40 6.57 9.41
N SER A 165 8.78 5.31 9.66
CA SER A 165 9.70 4.56 8.80
C SER A 165 9.03 3.28 8.35
N THR A 166 8.93 3.08 7.03
CA THR A 166 8.30 1.89 6.44
C THR A 166 8.94 1.54 5.11
N LEU A 167 8.88 0.27 4.73
CA LEU A 167 9.44 -0.24 3.47
C LEU A 167 8.40 -0.19 2.34
N TYR A 168 7.16 -0.54 2.66
CA TYR A 168 6.05 -0.61 1.73
C TYR A 168 4.93 0.35 2.14
N ILE A 169 4.39 1.08 1.16
CA ILE A 169 3.12 1.80 1.27
C ILE A 169 2.24 1.46 0.07
N GLY A 170 1.05 0.92 0.34
CA GLY A 170 -0.01 0.72 -0.64
C GLY A 170 -1.14 1.73 -0.43
N ILE A 171 -1.44 2.54 -1.44
CA ILE A 171 -2.61 3.43 -1.49
C ILE A 171 -3.35 3.18 -2.81
N ALA A 172 -3.59 1.90 -3.11
CA ALA A 172 -4.30 1.49 -4.31
C ALA A 172 -5.81 1.78 -4.22
N GLU A 173 -6.51 1.86 -5.35
CA GLU A 173 -7.99 1.96 -5.37
C GLU A 173 -8.55 3.16 -4.58
N ALA A 174 -7.80 4.27 -4.57
CA ALA A 174 -8.19 5.49 -3.88
C ALA A 174 -8.66 6.59 -4.87
N LYS A 175 -8.65 7.85 -4.42
CA LYS A 175 -9.04 9.02 -5.22
C LYS A 175 -7.85 9.94 -5.51
N LEU A 176 -6.63 9.41 -5.52
CA LEU A 176 -5.43 10.22 -5.78
C LEU A 176 -5.41 10.70 -7.23
N THR A 177 -5.13 11.98 -7.42
CA THR A 177 -4.97 12.64 -8.73
C THR A 177 -3.53 12.99 -9.05
N ALA A 178 -2.62 12.89 -8.07
CA ALA A 178 -1.18 13.09 -8.18
C ALA A 178 -0.43 12.15 -7.23
N VAL A 179 0.85 11.90 -7.49
CA VAL A 179 1.73 11.16 -6.58
C VAL A 179 1.91 11.98 -5.29
N PRO A 180 1.68 11.42 -4.09
CA PRO A 180 1.99 12.11 -2.84
C PRO A 180 3.49 12.40 -2.75
N LYS A 181 3.90 13.64 -2.43
CA LYS A 181 5.31 14.09 -2.39
C LYS A 181 5.97 13.97 -1.01
N ALA A 182 5.16 13.81 0.03
CA ALA A 182 5.59 13.85 1.44
C ALA A 182 5.49 12.47 2.12
N LEU A 183 5.72 11.38 1.38
CA LEU A 183 5.85 10.04 1.98
C LEU A 183 7.24 9.89 2.68
N PRO A 184 7.42 8.85 3.53
CA PRO A 184 8.72 8.55 4.14
C PRO A 184 9.80 8.29 3.09
N THR A 185 11.04 8.72 3.36
CA THR A 185 12.18 8.50 2.45
C THR A 185 12.74 7.07 2.51
N SER A 186 12.34 6.28 3.51
CA SER A 186 12.75 4.90 3.69
C SER A 186 12.02 3.90 2.78
N ILE A 187 10.98 4.33 2.07
CA ILE A 187 10.19 3.45 1.21
C ILE A 187 11.06 2.82 0.11
N THR A 188 10.90 1.51 -0.05
CA THR A 188 11.46 0.72 -1.14
C THR A 188 10.38 0.30 -2.13
N GLU A 189 9.11 0.29 -1.71
CA GLU A 189 7.98 -0.14 -2.53
C GLU A 189 6.79 0.81 -2.34
N LEU A 190 6.24 1.28 -3.46
CA LEU A 190 5.10 2.18 -3.48
C LEU A 190 4.08 1.69 -4.50
N SER A 191 2.88 1.34 -4.04
CA SER A 191 1.76 0.99 -4.91
C SER A 191 0.70 2.08 -4.86
N LEU A 192 0.43 2.66 -6.02
CA LEU A 192 -0.59 3.68 -6.28
C LEU A 192 -1.52 3.22 -7.42
N ASP A 193 -1.63 1.91 -7.62
CA ASP A 193 -2.43 1.31 -8.68
C ASP A 193 -3.93 1.68 -8.51
N TYR A 194 -4.70 1.66 -9.60
CA TYR A 194 -6.14 1.93 -9.56
C TYR A 194 -6.51 3.30 -8.95
N ASN A 195 -5.74 4.34 -9.26
CA ASN A 195 -6.04 5.73 -8.86
C ASN A 195 -6.47 6.58 -10.08
N LYS A 196 -6.52 7.90 -9.89
CA LYS A 196 -6.88 8.89 -10.92
C LYS A 196 -5.68 9.78 -11.28
N ILE A 197 -4.45 9.29 -11.11
CA ILE A 197 -3.24 10.05 -11.38
C ILE A 197 -3.15 10.35 -12.87
N SER A 198 -2.92 11.62 -13.23
CA SER A 198 -3.00 12.08 -14.62
C SER A 198 -1.65 12.45 -15.25
N LYS A 199 -0.64 12.73 -14.43
CA LYS A 199 0.72 13.10 -14.82
C LYS A 199 1.71 12.64 -13.75
N VAL A 200 2.96 12.45 -14.18
CA VAL A 200 4.11 12.21 -13.31
C VAL A 200 5.14 13.31 -13.60
N GLU A 201 5.53 14.04 -12.57
CA GLU A 201 6.40 15.22 -12.64
C GLU A 201 7.76 14.95 -11.97
N VAL A 202 8.76 15.78 -12.25
CA VAL A 202 10.12 15.62 -11.68
C VAL A 202 10.12 15.64 -10.14
N GLU A 203 9.33 16.52 -9.56
CA GLU A 203 9.26 16.68 -8.10
C GLU A 203 8.53 15.53 -7.39
N ASP A 204 7.79 14.68 -8.11
CA ASP A 204 6.99 13.60 -7.51
C ASP A 204 7.84 12.55 -6.80
N PHE A 205 9.03 12.26 -7.32
CA PHE A 205 9.91 11.21 -6.78
C PHE A 205 11.22 11.70 -6.21
N LYS A 206 11.42 13.03 -6.11
CA LYS A 206 12.68 13.65 -5.69
C LYS A 206 13.21 13.11 -4.35
N ARG A 207 12.32 12.73 -3.43
CA ARG A 207 12.64 12.23 -2.09
C ARG A 207 12.80 10.71 -1.99
N TYR A 208 12.35 9.93 -2.98
CA TYR A 208 12.23 8.47 -2.87
C TYR A 208 13.46 7.73 -3.41
N LYS A 209 14.65 8.12 -2.96
CA LYS A 209 15.93 7.63 -3.53
C LYS A 209 16.14 6.11 -3.41
N ASN A 210 15.49 5.48 -2.44
CA ASN A 210 15.59 4.04 -2.17
C ASN A 210 14.52 3.21 -2.87
N LEU A 211 13.65 3.82 -3.70
CA LEU A 211 12.52 3.14 -4.31
C LEU A 211 12.98 2.08 -5.31
N GLN A 212 12.49 0.86 -5.16
CA GLN A 212 12.82 -0.33 -5.96
C GLN A 212 11.63 -0.86 -6.75
N ARG A 213 10.39 -0.72 -6.24
CA ARG A 213 9.15 -1.06 -6.97
C ARG A 213 8.17 0.11 -6.95
N LEU A 214 7.62 0.41 -8.12
CA LEU A 214 6.64 1.48 -8.31
C LEU A 214 5.43 0.97 -9.08
N GLY A 215 4.29 0.87 -8.41
CA GLY A 215 2.99 0.57 -8.99
C GLY A 215 2.23 1.84 -9.35
N LEU A 216 1.98 2.06 -10.64
CA LEU A 216 1.15 3.14 -11.19
C LEU A 216 0.18 2.59 -12.25
N GLY A 217 -0.08 1.28 -12.23
CA GLY A 217 -1.02 0.63 -13.12
C GLY A 217 -2.44 1.16 -12.94
N PHE A 218 -3.29 1.01 -13.97
CA PHE A 218 -4.70 1.39 -13.89
C PHE A 218 -4.94 2.83 -13.42
N ASN A 219 -4.17 3.77 -13.95
CA ASN A 219 -4.31 5.20 -13.69
C ASN A 219 -4.75 5.94 -14.97
N GLN A 220 -4.65 7.27 -14.98
CA GLN A 220 -5.02 8.11 -16.11
C GLN A 220 -3.83 8.89 -16.68
N ILE A 221 -2.61 8.37 -16.48
CA ILE A 221 -1.36 9.07 -16.76
C ILE A 221 -1.22 9.30 -18.26
N ARG A 222 -1.13 10.58 -18.65
CA ARG A 222 -0.98 11.00 -20.06
C ARG A 222 0.48 11.24 -20.44
N SER A 223 1.30 11.63 -19.46
CA SER A 223 2.71 11.97 -19.65
C SER A 223 3.50 11.70 -18.38
N VAL A 224 4.74 11.24 -18.58
CA VAL A 224 5.79 11.17 -17.58
C VAL A 224 6.84 12.20 -17.99
N GLU A 225 7.08 13.19 -17.15
CA GLU A 225 8.03 14.28 -17.42
C GLU A 225 9.45 13.73 -17.54
N ASN A 226 10.24 14.27 -18.47
CA ASN A 226 11.62 13.87 -18.66
C ASN A 226 12.43 14.16 -17.39
N GLY A 227 13.22 13.17 -16.94
CA GLY A 227 14.01 13.29 -15.72
C GLY A 227 13.28 12.90 -14.43
N SER A 228 11.95 12.73 -14.45
CA SER A 228 11.20 12.29 -13.26
C SER A 228 11.68 10.94 -12.73
N LEU A 229 11.84 9.95 -13.61
CA LEU A 229 12.34 8.63 -13.22
C LEU A 229 13.83 8.62 -12.85
N ALA A 230 14.63 9.61 -13.28
CA ALA A 230 16.03 9.72 -12.86
C ALA A 230 16.16 10.02 -11.36
N SER A 231 15.10 10.51 -10.71
CA SER A 231 15.06 10.72 -9.26
C SER A 231 15.04 9.44 -8.43
N ILE A 232 14.77 8.27 -9.04
CA ILE A 232 14.66 6.95 -8.39
C ILE A 232 15.71 5.97 -8.96
N PRO A 233 17.01 6.19 -8.70
CA PRO A 233 18.08 5.46 -9.38
C PRO A 233 18.12 3.96 -9.07
N GLU A 234 17.60 3.54 -7.92
CA GLU A 234 17.57 2.14 -7.45
C GLU A 234 16.36 1.34 -7.97
N ILE A 235 15.52 1.94 -8.81
CA ILE A 235 14.27 1.33 -9.30
C ILE A 235 14.55 0.06 -10.13
N ARG A 236 13.78 -0.99 -9.85
CA ARG A 236 13.90 -2.33 -10.47
C ARG A 236 12.66 -2.70 -11.26
N GLU A 237 11.51 -2.22 -10.82
CA GLU A 237 10.20 -2.57 -11.36
C GLU A 237 9.29 -1.35 -11.41
N ILE A 238 8.74 -1.07 -12.59
CA ILE A 238 7.80 0.02 -12.81
C ILE A 238 6.58 -0.54 -13.54
N HIS A 239 5.41 -0.38 -12.94
CA HIS A 239 4.13 -0.69 -13.58
C HIS A 239 3.47 0.61 -14.02
N LEU A 240 3.30 0.79 -15.32
CA LEU A 240 2.63 1.92 -15.95
C LEU A 240 1.57 1.42 -16.94
N ASP A 241 1.15 0.17 -16.81
CA ASP A 241 0.12 -0.43 -17.65
C ASP A 241 -1.26 0.20 -17.39
N HIS A 242 -2.18 0.01 -18.33
CA HIS A 242 -3.54 0.53 -18.26
C HIS A 242 -3.61 2.03 -17.95
N ASN A 243 -2.81 2.81 -18.68
CA ASN A 243 -2.76 4.27 -18.60
C ASN A 243 -3.08 4.90 -19.96
N ARG A 244 -2.77 6.19 -20.14
CA ARG A 244 -3.03 6.96 -21.36
C ARG A 244 -1.75 7.46 -22.03
N LEU A 245 -0.62 6.79 -21.80
CA LEU A 245 0.68 7.18 -22.33
C LEU A 245 0.71 7.06 -23.85
N LYS A 246 1.20 8.11 -24.52
CA LYS A 246 1.33 8.14 -25.99
C LYS A 246 2.70 7.68 -26.51
N LYS A 247 3.69 7.60 -25.62
CA LYS A 247 5.09 7.27 -25.90
C LYS A 247 5.67 6.49 -24.72
N VAL A 248 6.74 5.74 -24.96
CA VAL A 248 7.54 5.16 -23.87
C VAL A 248 8.12 6.32 -23.02
N PRO A 249 8.07 6.26 -21.68
CA PRO A 249 8.67 7.28 -20.82
C PRO A 249 10.16 7.49 -21.13
N ALA A 250 10.60 8.74 -21.17
CA ALA A 250 12.01 9.05 -21.39
C ALA A 250 12.87 8.64 -20.19
N GLY A 251 14.12 8.25 -20.45
CA GLY A 251 15.11 7.97 -19.41
C GLY A 251 15.18 6.51 -18.93
N LEU A 252 14.32 5.60 -19.40
CA LEU A 252 14.39 4.17 -19.03
C LEU A 252 15.76 3.54 -19.38
N SER A 253 16.38 4.00 -20.47
CA SER A 253 17.73 3.59 -20.89
C SER A 253 18.81 3.92 -19.84
N SER A 254 18.64 5.00 -19.07
CA SER A 254 19.57 5.43 -18.02
C SER A 254 19.36 4.75 -16.66
N LEU A 255 18.23 4.07 -16.46
CA LEU A 255 17.94 3.37 -15.21
C LEU A 255 18.71 2.05 -15.14
N ARG A 256 19.85 2.09 -14.45
CA ARG A 256 20.83 0.99 -14.38
C ARG A 256 20.27 -0.32 -13.83
N TYR A 257 19.36 -0.24 -12.86
CA TYR A 257 18.82 -1.41 -12.16
C TYR A 257 17.41 -1.82 -12.62
N LEU A 258 16.79 -1.08 -13.55
CA LEU A 258 15.45 -1.39 -14.03
C LEU A 258 15.46 -2.69 -14.83
N GLN A 259 14.65 -3.67 -14.39
CA GLN A 259 14.54 -5.00 -14.98
C GLN A 259 13.13 -5.30 -15.49
N VAL A 260 12.11 -4.73 -14.87
CA VAL A 260 10.69 -4.94 -15.22
C VAL A 260 10.04 -3.60 -15.53
N ILE A 261 9.42 -3.51 -16.71
CA ILE A 261 8.62 -2.35 -17.10
C ILE A 261 7.34 -2.81 -17.80
N PHE A 262 6.20 -2.49 -17.20
CA PHE A 262 4.90 -2.78 -17.80
C PHE A 262 4.28 -1.53 -18.41
N LEU A 263 3.99 -1.60 -19.72
CA LEU A 263 3.43 -0.51 -20.52
C LEU A 263 2.22 -0.96 -21.35
N HIS A 264 1.72 -2.19 -21.13
CA HIS A 264 0.56 -2.69 -21.86
C HIS A 264 -0.71 -1.88 -21.55
N GLY A 265 -1.69 -1.91 -22.45
CA GLY A 265 -2.95 -1.18 -22.25
C GLY A 265 -2.81 0.35 -22.24
N ASN A 266 -1.81 0.88 -22.94
CA ASN A 266 -1.61 2.33 -23.13
C ASN A 266 -2.03 2.78 -24.54
N LYS A 267 -1.64 4.00 -24.93
CA LYS A 267 -1.85 4.60 -26.26
C LYS A 267 -0.52 4.84 -26.98
N ILE A 268 0.48 3.98 -26.75
CA ILE A 268 1.82 4.10 -27.32
C ILE A 268 1.75 3.76 -28.82
N ASN A 269 2.03 4.76 -29.65
CA ASN A 269 1.94 4.62 -31.10
C ASN A 269 3.27 4.24 -31.74
N ASN A 270 4.39 4.67 -31.14
CA ASN A 270 5.73 4.46 -31.66
C ASN A 270 6.68 4.10 -30.51
N VAL A 271 7.69 3.28 -30.82
CA VAL A 271 8.78 2.91 -29.91
C VAL A 271 10.11 3.21 -30.61
N GLY A 272 10.91 4.10 -30.04
CA GLY A 272 12.21 4.49 -30.55
C GLY A 272 13.30 3.45 -30.30
N TYR A 273 14.37 3.53 -31.10
CA TYR A 273 15.51 2.61 -31.05
C TYR A 273 16.24 2.56 -29.68
N ASN A 274 16.19 3.65 -28.92
CA ASN A 274 16.89 3.80 -27.64
C ASN A 274 15.93 4.00 -26.45
N ASP A 275 14.64 3.72 -26.62
CA ASP A 275 13.66 3.96 -25.57
C ASP A 275 13.92 3.08 -24.34
N PHE A 276 14.41 1.85 -24.54
CA PHE A 276 14.70 0.89 -23.46
C PHE A 276 16.19 0.73 -23.19
N CYS A 277 17.01 0.72 -24.23
CA CYS A 277 18.42 0.36 -24.17
C CYS A 277 19.34 1.56 -24.40
N PRO A 278 20.47 1.64 -23.67
CA PRO A 278 21.41 2.75 -23.78
C PRO A 278 22.07 2.82 -25.17
N LYS A 279 22.46 4.02 -25.59
CA LYS A 279 23.12 4.25 -26.88
C LYS A 279 24.48 3.56 -26.93
N SER A 280 25.26 3.70 -25.86
CA SER A 280 26.60 3.13 -25.76
C SER A 280 26.58 1.76 -25.07
N PRO A 281 27.24 0.72 -25.62
CA PRO A 281 27.46 -0.55 -24.93
C PRO A 281 28.29 -0.44 -23.64
N SER A 282 29.05 0.65 -23.47
CA SER A 282 29.83 0.89 -22.24
C SER A 282 28.97 1.25 -21.03
N GLU A 283 27.71 1.65 -21.24
CA GLU A 283 26.77 1.96 -20.16
C GLU A 283 26.32 0.65 -19.48
N LYS A 284 26.78 0.43 -18.24
CA LYS A 284 26.42 -0.75 -17.45
C LYS A 284 24.94 -0.69 -17.05
N LYS A 285 24.08 -1.40 -17.79
CA LYS A 285 22.64 -1.58 -17.48
C LYS A 285 22.33 -3.06 -17.22
N LYS A 286 21.54 -3.35 -16.17
CA LYS A 286 21.00 -4.69 -15.93
C LYS A 286 20.01 -5.04 -17.05
N PRO A 287 20.08 -6.26 -17.61
CA PRO A 287 19.19 -6.63 -18.69
C PRO A 287 17.75 -6.70 -18.18
N TYR A 288 16.79 -6.29 -19.02
CA TYR A 288 15.38 -6.45 -18.68
C TYR A 288 15.02 -7.94 -18.61
N SER A 289 14.28 -8.30 -17.57
CA SER A 289 13.61 -9.60 -17.46
C SER A 289 12.23 -9.56 -18.12
N ALA A 290 11.53 -8.42 -18.05
CA ALA A 290 10.20 -8.28 -18.61
C ALA A 290 9.90 -6.86 -19.14
N ILE A 291 9.39 -6.78 -20.36
CA ILE A 291 8.82 -5.60 -21.00
C ILE A 291 7.47 -5.99 -21.60
N SER A 292 6.40 -5.29 -21.24
CA SER A 292 5.08 -5.51 -21.86
C SER A 292 4.59 -4.30 -22.63
N LEU A 293 4.20 -4.52 -23.89
CA LEU A 293 3.74 -3.50 -24.84
C LEU A 293 2.46 -3.92 -25.58
N PHE A 294 1.91 -5.10 -25.29
CA PHE A 294 0.63 -5.52 -25.87
C PHE A 294 -0.51 -4.55 -25.54
N ALA A 295 -1.62 -4.63 -26.26
CA ALA A 295 -2.75 -3.70 -26.11
C ALA A 295 -2.35 -2.21 -26.26
N ASN A 296 -1.36 -1.92 -27.10
CA ASN A 296 -1.04 -0.57 -27.59
C ASN A 296 -1.29 -0.47 -29.10
N PRO A 297 -1.49 0.73 -29.66
CA PRO A 297 -1.62 0.93 -31.10
C PRO A 297 -0.38 0.52 -31.91
N VAL A 298 0.83 0.65 -31.33
CA VAL A 298 2.07 0.22 -31.97
C VAL A 298 1.99 -1.23 -32.44
N LYS A 299 2.48 -1.49 -33.65
CA LYS A 299 2.49 -2.83 -34.26
C LYS A 299 3.86 -3.46 -34.08
N TYR A 300 3.93 -4.77 -33.84
CA TYR A 300 5.22 -5.41 -33.57
C TYR A 300 6.20 -5.26 -34.75
N TRP A 301 5.72 -5.25 -35.99
CA TRP A 301 6.55 -5.11 -37.19
C TRP A 301 7.09 -3.69 -37.43
N SER A 302 6.58 -2.67 -36.72
CA SER A 302 7.12 -1.31 -36.79
C SER A 302 8.24 -1.07 -35.78
N ILE A 303 8.51 -2.02 -34.87
CA ILE A 303 9.56 -1.92 -33.87
C ILE A 303 10.80 -2.64 -34.37
N GLN A 304 11.92 -1.94 -34.43
CA GLN A 304 13.20 -2.55 -34.83
C GLN A 304 13.64 -3.59 -33.77
N PRO A 305 14.06 -4.81 -34.16
CA PRO A 305 14.50 -5.82 -33.19
C PRO A 305 15.59 -5.35 -32.22
N ALA A 306 16.51 -4.52 -32.72
CA ALA A 306 17.62 -3.95 -31.95
C ALA A 306 17.19 -2.94 -30.86
N THR A 307 15.92 -2.48 -30.87
CA THR A 307 15.32 -1.73 -29.76
C THR A 307 15.40 -2.50 -28.44
N PHE A 308 15.36 -3.83 -28.48
CA PHE A 308 15.35 -4.71 -27.31
C PHE A 308 16.70 -5.42 -27.06
N ARG A 309 17.81 -4.88 -27.59
CA ARG A 309 19.16 -5.48 -27.48
C ARG A 309 19.68 -5.73 -26.05
N CYS A 310 19.07 -5.10 -25.06
CA CYS A 310 19.41 -5.22 -23.64
C CYS A 310 18.38 -6.01 -22.82
N VAL A 311 17.59 -6.88 -23.48
CA VAL A 311 16.64 -7.78 -22.81
C VAL A 311 17.27 -9.18 -22.68
N ALA A 312 17.13 -9.82 -21.51
CA ALA A 312 17.81 -11.08 -21.21
C ALA A 312 17.33 -12.27 -22.06
N SER A 313 16.06 -12.27 -22.47
CA SER A 313 15.45 -13.35 -23.24
C SER A 313 14.31 -12.82 -24.09
N ARG A 314 14.09 -13.42 -25.27
CA ARG A 314 12.94 -13.12 -26.13
C ARG A 314 11.59 -13.33 -25.41
N ARG A 315 11.52 -14.28 -24.45
CA ARG A 315 10.32 -14.51 -23.63
C ARG A 315 10.00 -13.34 -22.69
N GLY A 316 11.00 -12.50 -22.39
CA GLY A 316 10.83 -11.29 -21.60
C GLY A 316 10.14 -10.15 -22.35
N ILE A 317 9.89 -10.29 -23.66
CA ILE A 317 9.23 -9.25 -24.46
C ILE A 317 7.82 -9.70 -24.80
N GLN A 318 6.84 -9.04 -24.19
CA GLN A 318 5.42 -9.30 -24.41
C GLN A 318 4.84 -8.24 -25.36
N LEU A 319 4.87 -8.54 -26.66
CA LEU A 319 4.24 -7.71 -27.70
C LEU A 319 2.83 -8.25 -28.01
N GLY A 320 1.97 -7.38 -28.55
CA GLY A 320 0.64 -7.75 -29.06
C GLY A 320 0.52 -7.52 -30.56
N ASN A 321 -0.71 -7.57 -31.09
CA ASN A 321 -1.03 -7.31 -32.50
C ASN A 321 -0.30 -8.25 -33.48
N PHE A 322 -0.20 -9.54 -33.15
CA PHE A 322 0.28 -10.54 -34.10
C PHE A 322 -0.66 -10.58 -35.32
N ARG A 323 -0.11 -10.69 -36.54
CA ARG A 323 -0.95 -10.94 -37.73
C ARG A 323 -1.73 -12.22 -37.47
N ARG A 324 -3.06 -12.17 -37.56
CA ARG A 324 -3.87 -13.40 -37.71
C ARG A 324 -3.39 -14.04 -39.02
N LYS A 325 -2.93 -15.29 -38.91
CA LYS A 325 -2.51 -16.09 -40.06
C LYS A 325 -3.67 -16.34 -40.98
#